data_AF-A0A959H6U2-F1
#
_entry.id   AF-A0A959H6U2-F1
#
_cell.length_a   1.000
_cell.length_b   1.000
_cell.length_c   1.000
_cell.angle_alpha   90.00
_cell.angle_beta   90.00
_cell.angle_gamma   90.00
#
_symmetry.space_group_name_H-M   'P 1'
#
loop_
_entity.id
_entity.type
_entity.pdbx_description
1 polymer ?
#
loop_
_entity_poly.entity_id
_entity_poly.type
_entity_poly.pdbx_seq_one_letter_code
_entity_poly.pdbx_strand_id
1 'polypeptide(L)'
;MAIKTTSLLLFTILLFSACRNNAPGESGEKELVVRLQCEPTSQDEAFPQNAVYAIVNQNKVKLGNISQCDSIPPASYEDHEIPRGALAAAGGWWAGAGDYFYAIQEDSSVAFYQGWVEEGQEEDSYHYELVASFTDGQFILEAPARKDELVGTYALSREAGSHILFVGLKEDSLKAEYFTTDGILPPVNQLNILMTSMQPEAAATLDINLATLNFTSGLGPGQFIRETRGWAVVLPDKQVQGQALKMEKILTEDYSLPVK
;
A
#
# COMPACT_ATOMS: atom_id res chain seq x y z
N MET A 1 -29.79 -7.65 -67.98
CA MET A 1 -30.82 -8.60 -68.47
C MET A 1 -31.58 -9.07 -67.25
N ALA A 2 -32.83 -8.64 -67.13
CA ALA A 2 -33.68 -8.88 -65.97
C ALA A 2 -34.37 -10.24 -66.10
N ILE A 3 -34.42 -11.02 -65.02
CA ILE A 3 -35.36 -12.13 -64.87
C ILE A 3 -36.13 -11.88 -63.58
N LYS A 4 -37.42 -11.60 -63.75
CA LYS A 4 -38.45 -11.53 -62.72
C LYS A 4 -39.03 -12.93 -62.47
N THR A 5 -39.78 -13.02 -61.36
CA THR A 5 -40.92 -13.92 -61.09
C THR A 5 -40.54 -15.37 -60.72
N THR A 6 -41.10 -16.04 -59.69
CA THR A 6 -42.43 -15.94 -59.06
C THR A 6 -42.43 -16.57 -57.65
N SER A 7 -43.34 -16.09 -56.80
CA SER A 7 -43.73 -16.61 -55.47
C SER A 7 -43.91 -18.13 -55.36
N LEU A 8 -43.59 -18.68 -54.19
CA LEU A 8 -44.42 -19.66 -53.52
C LEU A 8 -44.43 -19.42 -52.01
N LEU A 9 -45.61 -19.07 -51.49
CA LEU A 9 -45.92 -19.06 -50.07
C LEU A 9 -45.76 -20.47 -49.49
N LEU A 10 -45.09 -20.59 -48.34
CA LEU A 10 -45.49 -21.60 -47.36
C LEU A 10 -45.48 -20.99 -45.96
N PHE A 11 -46.70 -20.75 -45.51
CA PHE A 11 -47.10 -20.35 -44.16
C PHE A 11 -46.77 -21.51 -43.21
N THR A 12 -45.79 -21.34 -42.32
CA THR A 12 -45.66 -22.22 -41.16
C THR A 12 -45.53 -21.34 -39.92
N ILE A 13 -46.68 -21.05 -39.34
CA ILE A 13 -46.82 -20.56 -37.97
C ILE A 13 -46.35 -21.70 -37.05
N LEU A 14 -45.17 -21.57 -36.46
CA LEU A 14 -44.81 -22.28 -35.25
C LEU A 14 -44.57 -21.26 -34.14
N LEU A 15 -45.64 -21.09 -33.38
CA LEU A 15 -45.65 -20.54 -32.03
C LEU A 15 -44.64 -21.31 -31.18
N PHE A 16 -43.48 -20.71 -30.93
CA PHE A 16 -42.69 -21.03 -29.74
C PHE A 16 -42.67 -19.81 -28.83
N SER A 17 -43.57 -19.91 -27.85
CA SER A 17 -43.49 -19.38 -26.50
C SER A 17 -42.42 -18.33 -26.25
N ALA A 18 -42.91 -17.10 -26.07
CA ALA A 18 -42.29 -16.12 -25.20
C ALA A 18 -42.20 -16.68 -23.77
N CYS A 19 -41.11 -17.37 -23.45
CA CYS A 19 -40.57 -17.38 -22.10
C CYS A 19 -39.52 -16.27 -22.05
N ARG A 20 -40.00 -15.04 -21.87
CA ARG A 20 -39.18 -13.94 -21.38
C ARG A 20 -38.85 -14.29 -19.94
N ASN A 21 -37.77 -15.06 -19.76
CA ASN A 21 -37.13 -15.23 -18.47
C ASN A 21 -36.61 -13.84 -18.07
N ASN A 22 -37.44 -13.08 -17.35
CA ASN A 22 -36.94 -12.10 -16.42
C ASN A 22 -36.18 -12.89 -15.35
N ALA A 23 -34.94 -13.28 -15.66
CA ALA A 23 -33.99 -13.56 -14.60
C ALA A 23 -33.93 -12.28 -13.75
N PRO A 24 -34.15 -12.37 -12.43
CA PRO A 24 -33.70 -11.30 -11.57
C PRO A 24 -32.21 -11.16 -11.86
N GLY A 25 -31.78 -9.98 -12.30
CA GLY A 25 -30.37 -9.65 -12.28
C GLY A 25 -29.96 -9.76 -10.82
N GLU A 26 -29.32 -10.88 -10.46
CA GLU A 26 -28.43 -10.92 -9.32
C GLU A 26 -27.31 -9.94 -9.66
N SER A 27 -27.51 -8.67 -9.29
CA SER A 27 -26.38 -7.82 -8.94
C SER A 27 -25.78 -8.46 -7.69
N GLY A 28 -24.98 -9.51 -7.91
CA GLY A 28 -24.11 -10.09 -6.90
C GLY A 28 -23.07 -9.06 -6.56
N GLU A 29 -23.45 -8.07 -5.75
CA GLU A 29 -22.53 -7.19 -5.08
C GLU A 29 -21.68 -8.11 -4.21
N LYS A 30 -20.46 -8.37 -4.67
CA LYS A 30 -19.55 -9.29 -4.02
C LYS A 30 -19.23 -8.68 -2.66
N GLU A 31 -19.74 -9.31 -1.60
CA GLU A 31 -19.51 -8.87 -0.22
C GLU A 31 -18.00 -8.63 -0.01
N LEU A 32 -17.67 -7.41 0.43
CA LEU A 32 -16.29 -7.01 0.66
C LEU A 32 -15.76 -7.74 1.90
N VAL A 33 -14.72 -8.56 1.72
CA VAL A 33 -14.03 -9.17 2.85
C VAL A 33 -12.95 -8.21 3.33
N VAL A 34 -13.17 -7.59 4.48
CA VAL A 34 -12.26 -6.63 5.10
C VAL A 34 -11.57 -7.25 6.31
N ARG A 35 -10.25 -7.09 6.41
CA ARG A 35 -9.43 -7.54 7.54
C ARG A 35 -8.36 -6.50 7.88
N LEU A 36 -8.03 -6.39 9.15
CA LEU A 36 -6.81 -5.72 9.62
C LEU A 36 -5.82 -6.78 10.08
N GLN A 37 -4.60 -6.73 9.57
CA GLN A 37 -3.54 -7.70 9.83
C GLN A 37 -2.33 -7.00 10.45
N CYS A 38 -1.94 -7.47 11.63
CA CYS A 38 -0.73 -7.06 12.34
C CYS A 38 0.46 -7.89 11.87
N GLU A 39 1.58 -7.23 11.53
CA GLU A 39 2.83 -7.90 11.20
C GLU A 39 3.98 -7.29 12.00
N PRO A 40 4.75 -8.09 12.76
CA PRO A 40 5.86 -7.57 13.54
C PRO A 40 6.96 -7.04 12.62
N THR A 41 7.39 -5.81 12.87
CA THR A 41 8.48 -5.13 12.15
C THR A 41 9.78 -5.08 12.96
N SER A 42 9.71 -5.39 14.25
CA SER A 42 10.85 -5.55 15.16
C SER A 42 10.75 -6.88 15.91
N GLN A 43 11.90 -7.47 16.24
CA GLN A 43 12.00 -8.60 17.17
C GLN A 43 12.41 -8.15 18.58
N ASP A 44 12.54 -6.85 18.83
CA ASP A 44 12.86 -6.30 20.14
C ASP A 44 11.60 -6.31 21.02
N GLU A 45 11.55 -7.24 21.98
CA GLU A 45 10.44 -7.35 22.92
C GLU A 45 10.34 -6.15 23.87
N ALA A 46 11.41 -5.39 24.08
CA ALA A 46 11.38 -4.19 24.91
C ALA A 46 10.74 -3.00 24.19
N PHE A 47 10.73 -3.03 22.85
CA PHE A 47 10.14 -2.01 21.99
C PHE A 47 9.44 -2.71 20.82
N PRO A 48 8.30 -3.38 21.09
CA PRO A 48 7.57 -4.06 20.04
C PRO A 48 7.15 -3.03 19.00
N GLN A 49 7.27 -3.41 17.73
CA GLN A 49 6.85 -2.59 16.60
C GLN A 49 6.11 -3.50 15.65
N ASN A 50 4.91 -3.09 15.27
CA ASN A 50 4.02 -3.81 14.39
C ASN A 50 3.57 -2.88 13.28
N ALA A 51 3.55 -3.37 12.04
CA ALA A 51 2.85 -2.73 10.94
C ALA A 51 1.40 -3.22 10.91
N VAL A 52 0.46 -2.29 10.74
CA VAL A 52 -0.95 -2.61 10.53
C VAL A 52 -1.27 -2.52 9.05
N TYR A 53 -1.81 -3.59 8.48
CA TYR A 53 -2.23 -3.65 7.09
C TYR A 53 -3.75 -3.80 6.98
N ALA A 54 -4.36 -3.00 6.11
CA ALA A 54 -5.72 -3.23 5.63
C ALA A 54 -5.69 -4.21 4.46
N ILE A 55 -6.55 -5.23 4.54
CA ILE A 55 -6.76 -6.19 3.47
C ILE A 55 -8.24 -6.15 3.07
N VAL A 56 -8.52 -5.66 1.87
CA VAL A 56 -9.87 -5.70 1.28
C VAL A 56 -9.83 -6.61 0.07
N ASN A 57 -10.53 -7.75 0.16
CA ASN A 57 -10.44 -8.86 -0.78
C ASN A 57 -8.99 -9.39 -0.93
N GLN A 58 -8.31 -9.00 -2.00
CA GLN A 58 -6.92 -9.38 -2.30
C GLN A 58 -5.95 -8.19 -2.28
N ASN A 59 -6.45 -6.96 -2.06
CA ASN A 59 -5.61 -5.77 -1.98
C ASN A 59 -5.13 -5.59 -0.53
N LYS A 60 -3.83 -5.44 -0.33
CA LYS A 60 -3.17 -5.18 0.96
C LYS A 60 -2.52 -3.79 0.90
N VAL A 61 -2.79 -2.93 1.87
CA VAL A 61 -2.06 -1.65 2.04
C VAL A 61 -1.67 -1.48 3.50
N LYS A 62 -0.52 -0.87 3.75
CA LYS A 62 -0.10 -0.51 5.11
C LYS A 62 -0.84 0.75 5.55
N LEU A 63 -1.48 0.70 6.72
CA LEU A 63 -2.14 1.84 7.34
C LEU A 63 -1.20 2.61 8.27
N GLY A 64 -0.35 1.90 9.04
CA GLY A 64 0.52 2.55 10.02
C GLY A 64 1.46 1.58 10.75
N ASN A 65 2.18 2.10 11.73
CA ASN A 65 2.95 1.32 12.71
C ASN A 65 2.42 1.59 14.11
N ILE A 66 2.33 0.56 14.96
CA ILE A 66 1.96 0.68 16.37
C ILE A 66 2.81 -0.25 17.23
N SER A 67 2.87 0.04 18.52
CA SER A 67 3.72 -0.72 19.44
C SER A 67 3.16 -2.12 19.69
N GLN A 68 1.88 -2.22 20.06
CA GLN A 68 1.19 -3.48 20.28
C GLN A 68 0.00 -3.60 19.33
N CYS A 69 -0.17 -4.77 18.73
CA CYS A 69 -1.18 -4.99 17.69
C CYS A 69 -1.78 -6.38 17.82
N ASP A 70 -3.01 -6.43 18.32
CA ASP A 70 -3.84 -7.62 18.40
C ASP A 70 -5.19 -7.37 17.72
N SER A 71 -5.84 -8.43 17.24
CA SER A 71 -7.20 -8.31 16.72
C SER A 71 -8.18 -8.02 17.86
N ILE A 72 -9.02 -7.01 17.67
CA ILE A 72 -10.04 -6.64 18.66
C ILE A 72 -11.34 -7.31 18.24
N PRO A 73 -11.97 -8.14 19.11
CA PRO A 73 -13.24 -8.76 18.79
C PRO A 73 -14.39 -7.73 18.85
N PRO A 74 -15.47 -7.88 18.06
CA PRO A 74 -16.61 -6.95 18.07
C PRO A 74 -17.23 -6.70 19.45
N ALA A 75 -17.16 -7.69 20.35
CA ALA A 75 -17.64 -7.55 21.72
C ALA A 75 -16.88 -6.51 22.56
N SER A 76 -15.66 -6.15 22.14
CA SER A 76 -14.78 -5.18 22.82
C SER A 76 -14.68 -3.85 22.08
N TYR A 77 -15.48 -3.62 21.02
CA TYR A 77 -15.40 -2.36 20.26
C TYR A 77 -15.76 -1.14 21.12
N GLU A 78 -16.79 -1.26 21.94
CA GLU A 78 -17.28 -0.16 22.78
C GLU A 78 -16.23 0.26 23.84
N ASP A 79 -15.42 -0.66 24.34
CA ASP A 79 -14.33 -0.39 25.29
C ASP A 79 -13.24 0.54 24.71
N HIS A 80 -13.21 0.65 23.38
CA HIS A 80 -12.24 1.44 22.62
C HIS A 80 -12.90 2.55 21.80
N GLU A 81 -14.18 2.86 22.07
CA GLU A 81 -14.99 3.81 21.30
C GLU A 81 -15.09 3.49 19.79
N ILE A 82 -14.86 2.22 19.41
CA ILE A 82 -15.00 1.74 18.05
C ILE A 82 -16.50 1.52 17.76
N PRO A 83 -17.02 1.98 16.61
CA PRO A 83 -18.43 1.75 16.27
C PRO A 83 -18.76 0.26 16.19
N ARG A 84 -19.91 -0.15 16.75
CA ARG A 84 -20.39 -1.56 16.70
C ARG A 84 -20.54 -2.12 15.27
N GLY A 85 -20.71 -1.24 14.29
CA GLY A 85 -20.81 -1.59 12.87
C GLY A 85 -19.46 -1.71 12.15
N ALA A 86 -18.32 -1.56 12.84
CA ALA A 86 -17.02 -1.77 12.25
C ALA A 86 -16.87 -3.21 11.72
N LEU A 87 -16.22 -3.34 10.57
CA LEU A 87 -16.00 -4.60 9.87
C LEU A 87 -14.81 -5.37 10.45
N ALA A 88 -13.80 -4.64 10.93
CA ALA A 88 -12.60 -5.17 11.55
C ALA A 88 -11.96 -4.12 12.46
N ALA A 89 -11.25 -4.56 13.49
CA ALA A 89 -10.45 -3.70 14.35
C ALA A 89 -9.18 -4.43 14.84
N ALA A 90 -8.12 -3.65 15.04
CA ALA A 90 -6.86 -4.12 15.58
C ALA A 90 -6.17 -3.00 16.37
N GLY A 91 -5.40 -3.31 17.40
CA GLY A 91 -4.73 -2.31 18.21
C GLY A 91 -4.15 -2.88 19.48
N GLY A 92 -3.66 -2.01 20.34
CA GLY A 92 -3.13 -2.42 21.63
C GLY A 92 -2.61 -1.26 22.47
N TRP A 93 -2.46 -1.55 23.76
CA TRP A 93 -1.91 -0.64 24.75
C TRP A 93 -0.46 -1.02 25.08
N TRP A 94 0.44 -0.05 25.03
CA TRP A 94 1.84 -0.23 25.38
C TRP A 94 2.40 1.02 26.08
N ALA A 95 3.08 0.79 27.21
CA ALA A 95 3.85 1.81 27.91
C ALA A 95 3.10 3.13 28.19
N GLY A 96 1.80 3.06 28.49
CA GLY A 96 0.99 4.24 28.82
C GLY A 96 0.34 4.91 27.60
N ALA A 97 0.41 4.33 26.41
CA ALA A 97 -0.34 4.79 25.25
C ALA A 97 -1.03 3.61 24.55
N GLY A 98 -2.19 3.86 23.95
CA GLY A 98 -2.91 2.91 23.13
C GLY A 98 -3.09 3.43 21.73
N ASP A 99 -2.82 2.57 20.75
CA ASP A 99 -3.05 2.85 19.33
C ASP A 99 -4.01 1.80 18.75
N TYR A 100 -5.00 2.26 17.99
CA TYR A 100 -6.11 1.44 17.52
C TYR A 100 -6.43 1.73 16.06
N PHE A 101 -6.91 0.74 15.33
CA PHE A 101 -7.43 0.87 13.99
C PHE A 101 -8.78 0.18 13.90
N TYR A 102 -9.68 0.75 13.10
CA TYR A 102 -10.88 0.05 12.67
C TYR A 102 -11.21 0.36 11.21
N ALA A 103 -11.98 -0.52 10.60
CA ALA A 103 -12.55 -0.35 9.28
C ALA A 103 -14.07 -0.31 9.38
N ILE A 104 -14.74 0.59 8.67
CA ILE A 104 -16.20 0.71 8.66
C ILE A 104 -16.71 0.91 7.24
N GLN A 105 -17.88 0.35 6.93
CA GLN A 105 -18.54 0.58 5.65
C GLN A 105 -19.19 1.98 5.66
N GLU A 106 -18.83 2.81 4.68
CA GLU A 106 -19.45 4.11 4.42
C GLU A 106 -19.93 4.17 2.98
N ASP A 107 -21.25 4.14 2.79
CA ASP A 107 -21.89 4.04 1.47
C ASP A 107 -21.28 2.90 0.62
N SER A 108 -20.64 3.23 -0.51
CA SER A 108 -19.98 2.28 -1.42
C SER A 108 -18.48 2.10 -1.15
N SER A 109 -17.98 2.61 -0.02
CA SER A 109 -16.56 2.61 0.34
C SER A 109 -16.31 1.98 1.71
N VAL A 110 -15.06 1.60 1.97
CA VAL A 110 -14.62 1.22 3.32
C VAL A 110 -13.68 2.29 3.83
N ALA A 111 -14.03 2.95 4.92
CA ALA A 111 -13.19 3.91 5.60
C ALA A 111 -12.36 3.21 6.68
N PHE A 112 -11.11 3.64 6.85
CA PHE A 112 -10.18 3.13 7.84
C PHE A 112 -9.74 4.27 8.75
N TYR A 113 -9.91 4.07 10.04
CA TYR A 113 -9.58 5.05 11.06
C TYR A 113 -8.42 4.57 11.90
N GLN A 114 -7.57 5.50 12.34
CA GLN A 114 -6.59 5.29 13.40
C GLN A 114 -6.98 6.12 14.61
N GLY A 115 -6.95 5.49 15.78
CA GLY A 115 -7.22 6.10 17.08
C GLY A 115 -6.01 6.05 17.98
N TRP A 116 -5.86 7.04 18.85
CA TRP A 116 -4.89 6.99 19.94
C TRP A 116 -5.47 7.52 21.26
N VAL A 117 -4.84 7.08 22.35
CA VAL A 117 -5.11 7.52 23.72
C VAL A 117 -3.82 7.39 24.55
N GLU A 118 -3.54 8.32 25.45
CA GLU A 118 -2.35 8.38 26.30
C GLU A 118 -2.72 8.50 27.79
N GLU A 119 -1.89 7.93 28.66
CA GLU A 119 -2.00 8.06 30.10
C GLU A 119 -1.74 9.51 30.50
N GLY A 120 -2.77 10.17 31.04
CA GLY A 120 -2.68 11.55 31.51
C GLY A 120 -3.11 12.60 30.48
N GLN A 121 -3.73 12.21 29.36
CA GLN A 121 -4.43 13.17 28.51
C GLN A 121 -5.61 13.82 29.24
N GLU A 122 -5.93 15.08 28.88
CA GLU A 122 -6.97 15.86 29.58
C GLU A 122 -8.40 15.34 29.34
N GLU A 123 -8.62 14.71 28.18
CA GLU A 123 -9.91 14.15 27.77
C GLU A 123 -9.84 12.62 27.84
N ASP A 124 -10.62 11.94 28.67
CA ASP A 124 -10.73 10.47 28.67
C ASP A 124 -11.53 9.98 27.45
N SER A 125 -11.03 10.15 26.22
CA SER A 125 -11.66 9.67 24.99
C SER A 125 -10.63 9.29 23.92
N TYR A 126 -11.05 8.49 22.94
CA TYR A 126 -10.17 8.06 21.86
C TYR A 126 -10.22 9.06 20.71
N HIS A 127 -9.05 9.48 20.22
CA HIS A 127 -8.96 10.41 19.11
C HIS A 127 -8.83 9.66 17.79
N TYR A 128 -9.95 9.50 17.06
CA TYR A 128 -9.95 8.80 15.77
C TYR A 128 -9.87 9.75 14.56
N GLU A 129 -8.95 9.44 13.64
CA GLU A 129 -8.79 10.14 12.36
C GLU A 129 -8.87 9.17 11.18
N LEU A 130 -9.42 9.63 10.06
CA LEU A 130 -9.47 8.89 8.81
C LEU A 130 -8.05 8.80 8.23
N VAL A 131 -7.55 7.58 8.02
CA VAL A 131 -6.20 7.33 7.49
C VAL A 131 -6.21 6.72 6.10
N ALA A 132 -7.30 6.06 5.71
CA ALA A 132 -7.48 5.55 4.36
C ALA A 132 -8.95 5.34 4.02
N SER A 133 -9.24 5.26 2.72
CA SER A 133 -10.49 4.75 2.18
C SER A 133 -10.22 3.70 1.11
N PHE A 134 -11.15 2.79 0.89
CA PHE A 134 -11.17 1.84 -0.21
C PHE A 134 -12.43 2.03 -1.03
N THR A 135 -12.28 2.51 -2.27
CA THR A 135 -13.38 2.77 -3.21
C THR A 135 -12.99 2.27 -4.59
N ASP A 136 -13.95 1.72 -5.33
CA ASP A 136 -13.74 1.25 -6.71
C ASP A 136 -12.53 0.32 -6.90
N GLY A 137 -12.25 -0.52 -5.89
CA GLY A 137 -11.15 -1.48 -5.93
C GLY A 137 -9.77 -0.90 -5.58
N GLN A 138 -9.69 0.37 -5.16
CA GLN A 138 -8.43 1.07 -4.90
C GLN A 138 -8.40 1.65 -3.48
N PHE A 139 -7.22 1.61 -2.86
CA PHE A 139 -6.96 2.34 -1.62
C PHE A 139 -6.54 3.78 -1.92
N ILE A 140 -7.08 4.71 -1.15
CA ILE A 140 -6.68 6.12 -1.07
C ILE A 140 -6.19 6.33 0.37
N LEU A 141 -4.93 6.71 0.57
CA LEU A 141 -4.42 7.01 1.91
C LEU A 141 -4.56 8.51 2.18
N GLU A 142 -5.17 8.86 3.30
CA GLU A 142 -5.42 10.23 3.74
C GLU A 142 -4.30 10.77 4.64
N ALA A 143 -3.59 9.86 5.33
CA ALA A 143 -2.50 10.25 6.20
C ALA A 143 -1.28 10.75 5.38
N PRO A 144 -0.68 11.90 5.76
CA PRO A 144 0.56 12.35 5.14
C PRO A 144 1.66 11.32 5.37
N ALA A 145 2.58 11.20 4.41
CA ALA A 145 3.69 10.27 4.57
C ALA A 145 4.59 10.67 5.74
N ARG A 146 5.13 9.68 6.44
CA ARG A 146 6.15 9.88 7.48
C ARG A 146 7.54 9.56 6.92
N LYS A 147 8.57 10.21 7.47
CA LYS A 147 9.96 10.02 6.98
C LYS A 147 10.45 8.58 7.12
N ASP A 148 10.08 7.89 8.19
CA ASP A 148 10.43 6.49 8.43
C ASP A 148 9.86 5.55 7.35
N GLU A 149 8.70 5.89 6.77
CA GLU A 149 8.12 5.12 5.66
C GLU A 149 8.94 5.21 4.37
N LEU A 150 9.69 6.30 4.20
CA LEU A 150 10.54 6.53 3.03
C LEU A 150 11.93 5.89 3.17
N VAL A 151 12.31 5.48 4.38
CA VAL A 151 13.58 4.77 4.65
C VAL A 151 13.58 3.40 3.98
N GLY A 152 14.65 3.08 3.26
CA GLY A 152 14.86 1.77 2.67
C GLY A 152 15.75 1.81 1.43
N THR A 153 15.83 0.67 0.75
CA THR A 153 16.58 0.51 -0.50
C THR A 153 15.63 0.57 -1.68
N TYR A 154 15.89 1.48 -2.60
CA TYR A 154 15.18 1.61 -3.86
C TYR A 154 16.08 1.15 -4.99
N ALA A 155 15.53 0.40 -5.95
CA ALA A 155 16.33 -0.10 -7.05
C ALA A 155 15.61 -0.14 -8.39
N LEU A 156 16.42 -0.11 -9.44
CA LEU A 156 16.03 -0.49 -10.80
C LEU A 156 17.10 -1.47 -11.31
N SER A 157 16.72 -2.74 -11.46
CA SER A 157 17.63 -3.81 -11.91
C SER A 157 17.50 -4.04 -13.41
N ARG A 158 18.59 -3.95 -14.18
CA ARG A 158 18.59 -4.18 -15.64
C ARG A 158 19.91 -4.75 -16.15
N GLU A 159 19.86 -5.46 -17.28
CA GLU A 159 21.05 -5.99 -17.96
C GLU A 159 22.05 -4.90 -18.37
N ALA A 160 21.55 -3.73 -18.79
CA ALA A 160 22.38 -2.62 -19.23
C ALA A 160 22.99 -1.78 -18.09
N GLY A 161 22.76 -2.17 -16.84
CA GLY A 161 23.17 -1.42 -15.65
C GLY A 161 22.02 -1.20 -14.70
N SER A 162 22.32 -1.28 -13.41
CA SER A 162 21.36 -1.15 -12.33
C SER A 162 21.64 0.08 -11.47
N HIS A 163 20.57 0.60 -10.90
CA HIS A 163 20.58 1.78 -10.05
C HIS A 163 20.09 1.41 -8.66
N ILE A 164 20.75 1.95 -7.64
CA ILE A 164 20.38 1.73 -6.23
C ILE A 164 20.39 3.09 -5.53
N LEU A 165 19.35 3.36 -4.76
CA LEU A 165 19.29 4.48 -3.83
C LEU A 165 19.00 3.93 -2.44
N PHE A 166 19.97 4.04 -1.53
CA PHE A 166 19.75 3.79 -0.13
C PHE A 166 19.26 5.08 0.53
N VAL A 167 18.16 5.02 1.26
CA VAL A 167 17.61 6.13 2.04
C VAL A 167 17.58 5.71 3.51
N GLY A 168 18.36 6.39 4.34
CA GLY A 168 18.40 6.21 5.79
C GLY A 168 17.83 7.41 6.53
N LEU A 169 17.28 7.19 7.73
CA LEU A 169 16.93 8.27 8.65
C LEU A 169 18.05 8.41 9.70
N LYS A 170 18.64 9.60 9.79
CA LYS A 170 19.60 9.94 10.84
C LYS A 170 19.09 11.15 11.58
N GLU A 171 18.86 11.00 12.88
CA GLU A 171 18.14 11.97 13.70
C GLU A 171 16.76 12.24 13.09
N ASP A 172 16.54 13.40 12.47
CA ASP A 172 15.30 13.73 11.76
C ASP A 172 15.54 14.07 10.27
N SER A 173 16.71 13.71 9.74
CA SER A 173 17.08 13.99 8.35
C SER A 173 17.17 12.71 7.53
N LEU A 174 16.49 12.69 6.38
CA LEU A 174 16.68 11.65 5.38
C LEU A 174 18.03 11.85 4.68
N LYS A 175 18.87 10.82 4.72
CA LYS A 175 20.17 10.76 4.05
C LYS A 175 20.05 9.74 2.93
N ALA A 176 20.55 10.09 1.76
CA ALA A 176 20.52 9.23 0.59
C ALA A 176 21.92 8.96 0.05
N GLU A 177 22.16 7.73 -0.36
CA GLU A 177 23.38 7.29 -1.05
C GLU A 177 22.99 6.60 -2.35
N TYR A 178 23.56 7.06 -3.45
CA TYR A 178 23.24 6.62 -4.80
C TYR A 178 24.41 5.84 -5.40
N PHE A 179 24.08 4.70 -6.01
CA PHE A 179 25.04 3.76 -6.57
C PHE A 179 24.57 3.31 -7.95
N THR A 180 25.54 2.98 -8.80
CA THR A 180 25.29 2.24 -10.02
C THR A 180 26.17 1.00 -10.08
N THR A 181 25.70 -0.03 -10.76
CA THR A 181 26.45 -1.25 -11.01
C THR A 181 26.13 -1.78 -12.40
N ASP A 182 27.06 -2.52 -12.99
CA ASP A 182 26.86 -3.15 -14.28
C ASP A 182 25.99 -4.41 -14.13
N GLY A 183 25.08 -4.61 -15.08
CA GLY A 183 24.24 -5.81 -15.09
C GLY A 183 23.14 -5.84 -14.03
N ILE A 184 22.50 -7.00 -13.91
CA ILE A 184 21.34 -7.25 -13.05
C ILE A 184 21.78 -7.32 -11.59
N LEU A 185 21.02 -6.68 -10.70
CA LEU A 185 21.24 -6.76 -9.26
C LEU A 185 21.13 -8.20 -8.75
N PRO A 186 22.01 -8.62 -7.83
CA PRO A 186 21.86 -9.89 -7.16
C PRO A 186 20.61 -9.89 -6.28
N PRO A 187 20.17 -11.07 -5.80
CA PRO A 187 19.10 -11.16 -4.82
C PRO A 187 19.38 -10.30 -3.58
N VAL A 188 18.32 -9.78 -2.96
CA VAL A 188 18.38 -8.77 -1.86
C VAL A 188 19.26 -9.21 -0.69
N ASN A 189 19.24 -10.50 -0.34
CA ASN A 189 20.08 -11.06 0.73
C ASN A 189 21.59 -11.00 0.42
N GLN A 190 21.98 -10.90 -0.85
CA GLN A 190 23.34 -10.67 -1.31
C GLN A 190 23.61 -9.19 -1.61
N LEU A 191 22.55 -8.39 -1.83
CA LEU A 191 22.68 -6.96 -2.09
C LEU A 191 23.43 -6.26 -0.95
N ASN A 192 23.11 -6.57 0.30
CA ASN A 192 23.83 -6.00 1.46
C ASN A 192 25.34 -6.27 1.39
N ILE A 193 25.76 -7.47 0.96
CA ILE A 193 27.18 -7.83 0.81
C ILE A 193 27.80 -7.01 -0.31
N LEU A 194 27.13 -6.92 -1.48
CA LEU A 194 27.57 -6.10 -2.59
C LEU A 194 27.83 -4.65 -2.14
N MET A 195 26.86 -4.08 -1.42
CA MET A 195 26.90 -2.68 -0.97
C MET A 195 28.08 -2.39 -0.02
N THR A 196 28.49 -3.34 0.83
CA THR A 196 29.65 -3.12 1.74
C THR A 196 30.98 -2.88 1.00
N SER A 197 31.07 -3.33 -0.25
CA SER A 197 32.27 -3.18 -1.08
C SER A 197 32.20 -1.99 -2.05
N MET A 198 31.03 -1.36 -2.16
CA MET A 198 30.79 -0.25 -3.08
C MET A 198 31.04 1.09 -2.38
N GLN A 199 31.47 2.08 -3.16
CA GLN A 199 31.45 3.48 -2.76
C GLN A 199 30.28 4.16 -3.46
N PRO A 200 29.50 5.01 -2.76
CA PRO A 200 28.43 5.75 -3.39
C PRO A 200 29.01 6.72 -4.43
N GLU A 201 28.36 6.79 -5.59
CA GLU A 201 28.70 7.81 -6.58
C GLU A 201 28.36 9.21 -6.07
N ALA A 202 27.30 9.30 -5.27
CA ALA A 202 26.87 10.52 -4.64
C ALA A 202 26.11 10.24 -3.33
N ALA A 203 26.21 11.16 -2.39
CA ALA A 203 25.47 11.13 -1.14
C ALA A 203 24.89 12.52 -0.85
N ALA A 204 23.68 12.59 -0.31
CA ALA A 204 23.02 13.86 -0.02
C ALA A 204 22.06 13.76 1.16
N THR A 205 21.71 14.92 1.71
CA THR A 205 20.52 15.06 2.57
C THR A 205 19.33 15.39 1.69
N LEU A 206 18.19 14.74 1.93
CA LEU A 206 16.95 15.02 1.22
C LEU A 206 16.14 16.04 2.01
N ASP A 207 15.94 17.23 1.44
CA ASP A 207 15.00 18.22 1.94
C ASP A 207 13.63 17.94 1.32
N ILE A 208 12.76 17.27 2.09
CA ILE A 208 11.48 16.71 1.62
C ILE A 208 10.28 17.51 2.11
N ASN A 209 9.33 17.74 1.21
CA ASN A 209 7.99 18.20 1.56
C ASN A 209 7.06 16.98 1.68
N LEU A 210 6.65 16.61 2.90
CA LEU A 210 5.83 15.40 3.14
C LEU A 210 4.41 15.47 2.57
N ALA A 211 3.89 16.66 2.27
CA ALA A 211 2.57 16.82 1.65
C ALA A 211 2.59 16.52 0.14
N THR A 212 3.67 16.86 -0.55
CA THR A 212 3.80 16.66 -2.01
C THR A 212 4.75 15.53 -2.40
N LEU A 213 5.51 15.04 -1.43
CA LEU A 213 6.55 14.02 -1.56
C LEU A 213 7.70 14.40 -2.50
N ASN A 214 7.77 15.67 -2.89
CA ASN A 214 8.90 16.22 -3.63
C ASN A 214 10.05 16.50 -2.66
N PHE A 215 11.27 16.29 -3.13
CA PHE A 215 12.47 16.67 -2.41
C PHE A 215 13.47 17.41 -3.30
N THR A 216 14.35 18.17 -2.65
CA THR A 216 15.57 18.70 -3.27
C THR A 216 16.79 18.15 -2.52
N SER A 217 17.89 17.95 -3.25
CA SER A 217 19.11 17.39 -2.66
C SER A 217 20.33 17.65 -3.55
N GLY A 218 21.52 17.27 -3.07
CA GLY A 218 22.73 17.20 -3.88
C GLY A 218 22.67 16.17 -5.02
N LEU A 219 21.68 15.26 -5.03
CA LEU A 219 21.42 14.32 -6.14
C LEU A 219 20.56 14.94 -7.25
N GLY A 220 20.09 16.18 -7.07
CA GLY A 220 19.05 16.81 -7.88
C GLY A 220 17.68 16.81 -7.20
N PRO A 221 16.65 17.36 -7.87
CA PRO A 221 15.27 17.23 -7.45
C PRO A 221 14.79 15.79 -7.62
N GLY A 222 13.78 15.41 -6.87
CA GLY A 222 13.13 14.11 -7.02
C GLY A 222 11.79 14.07 -6.31
N GLN A 223 11.12 12.93 -6.43
CA GLN A 223 9.81 12.71 -5.84
C GLN A 223 9.68 11.27 -5.36
N PHE A 224 9.14 11.08 -4.14
CA PHE A 224 8.62 9.78 -3.72
C PHE A 224 7.18 9.61 -4.20
N ILE A 225 6.87 8.44 -4.71
CA ILE A 225 5.53 8.08 -5.17
C ILE A 225 5.05 6.93 -4.32
N ARG A 226 3.88 7.09 -3.71
CA ARG A 226 3.21 6.00 -3.02
C ARG A 226 2.57 5.08 -4.07
N GLU A 227 2.85 3.80 -3.98
CA GLU A 227 2.31 2.77 -4.87
C GLU A 227 1.60 1.69 -4.06
N THR A 228 0.77 0.88 -4.72
CA THR A 228 0.02 -0.21 -4.07
C THR A 228 0.92 -1.17 -3.31
N ARG A 229 2.14 -1.40 -3.80
CA ARG A 229 3.14 -2.30 -3.20
C ARG A 229 4.21 -1.59 -2.39
N GLY A 230 4.04 -0.31 -2.07
CA GLY A 230 5.01 0.43 -1.24
C GLY A 230 5.36 1.79 -1.80
N TRP A 231 6.64 2.02 -2.04
CA TRP A 231 7.16 3.31 -2.44
C TRP A 231 8.01 3.20 -3.69
N ALA A 232 7.97 4.21 -4.54
CA ALA A 232 8.94 4.43 -5.59
C ALA A 232 9.60 5.80 -5.41
N VAL A 233 10.76 5.97 -6.02
CA VAL A 233 11.44 7.25 -6.12
C VAL A 233 11.73 7.57 -7.58
N VAL A 234 11.45 8.81 -7.98
CA VAL A 234 11.73 9.33 -9.32
C VAL A 234 12.79 10.42 -9.21
N LEU A 235 13.83 10.31 -10.03
CA LEU A 235 14.91 11.28 -10.18
C LEU A 235 14.88 11.84 -11.61
N PRO A 236 14.20 12.97 -11.87
CA PRO A 236 14.02 13.51 -13.22
C PRO A 236 15.31 13.84 -13.97
N ASP A 237 16.33 14.29 -13.24
CA ASP A 237 17.62 14.68 -13.82
C ASP A 237 18.49 13.48 -14.21
N LYS A 238 18.12 12.27 -13.76
CA LYS A 238 18.75 11.02 -14.16
C LYS A 238 17.86 10.34 -15.19
N GLN A 239 18.43 9.93 -16.31
CA GLN A 239 17.69 9.40 -17.45
C GLN A 239 18.13 7.98 -17.75
N VAL A 240 17.17 7.08 -17.92
CA VAL A 240 17.39 5.72 -18.43
C VAL A 240 16.51 5.54 -19.65
N GLN A 241 17.12 5.30 -20.82
CA GLN A 241 16.42 5.17 -22.10
C GLN A 241 15.52 6.39 -22.43
N GLY A 242 15.95 7.59 -22.05
CA GLY A 242 15.21 8.83 -22.31
C GLY A 242 13.98 9.06 -21.42
N GLN A 243 13.86 8.28 -20.34
CA GLN A 243 12.84 8.49 -19.30
C GLN A 243 13.52 8.79 -17.96
N ALA A 244 12.83 9.56 -17.11
CA ALA A 244 13.26 9.79 -15.75
C ALA A 244 13.52 8.46 -15.02
N LEU A 245 14.63 8.39 -14.28
CA LEU A 245 14.97 7.22 -13.50
C LEU A 245 13.93 7.02 -12.41
N LYS A 246 13.18 5.93 -12.50
CA LYS A 246 12.26 5.46 -11.47
C LYS A 246 12.82 4.19 -10.83
N MET A 247 12.88 4.16 -9.51
CA MET A 247 13.34 3.02 -8.72
C MET A 247 12.25 2.63 -7.71
N GLU A 248 12.02 1.34 -7.54
CA GLU A 248 11.00 0.80 -6.62
C GLU A 248 11.66 0.38 -5.31
N LYS A 249 10.98 0.62 -4.18
CA LYS A 249 11.43 0.19 -2.87
C LYS A 249 11.39 -1.33 -2.82
N ILE A 250 12.54 -1.92 -2.55
CA ILE A 250 12.66 -3.37 -2.39
C ILE A 250 12.01 -3.76 -1.06
N LEU A 251 10.93 -4.55 -1.10
CA LEU A 251 10.34 -5.14 0.10
C LEU A 251 11.04 -6.45 0.46
N THR A 252 11.17 -6.71 1.76
CA THR A 252 11.68 -7.98 2.30
C THR A 252 10.78 -9.18 2.02
N GLU A 253 9.50 -8.97 1.73
CA GLU A 253 8.49 -10.01 1.47
C GLU A 253 8.39 -10.47 0.00
N ASP A 254 9.04 -9.78 -0.96
CA ASP A 254 9.01 -10.13 -2.39
C ASP A 254 9.84 -11.39 -2.74
N TYR A 255 10.02 -12.28 -1.77
CA TYR A 255 10.80 -13.51 -1.88
C TYR A 255 9.92 -14.74 -1.66
N SER A 256 9.40 -15.30 -2.75
CA SER A 256 9.26 -16.75 -2.80
C SER A 256 10.50 -17.29 -3.49
N LEU A 257 11.29 -18.08 -2.76
CA LEU A 257 12.23 -18.99 -3.41
C LEU A 257 11.44 -19.80 -4.44
N PRO A 258 11.94 -20.04 -5.67
CA PRO A 258 11.47 -21.19 -6.41
C PRO A 258 11.71 -22.41 -5.53
N VAL A 259 10.61 -23.04 -5.11
CA VAL A 259 10.65 -24.34 -4.44
C VAL A 259 11.42 -25.27 -5.37
N LYS A 260 12.53 -25.82 -4.89
CA LYS A 260 13.28 -26.86 -5.60
C LYS A 260 12.45 -28.12 -5.73
#